data_AF-A0A3D5S632-F1
#
_entry.id   AF-A0A3D5S632-F1
#
_cell.length_a   1.000
_cell.length_b   1.000
_cell.length_c   1.000
_cell.angle_alpha   90.00
_cell.angle_beta   90.00
_cell.angle_gamma   90.00
#
_symmetry.space_group_name_H-M   'P 1'
#
loop_
_entity.id
_entity.type
_entity.pdbx_description
1 polymer ?
#
loop_
_entity_poly.entity_id
_entity_poly.type
_entity_poly.pdbx_seq_one_letter_code
_entity_poly.pdbx_strand_id
1 'polypeptide(L)' 'QVRLMAGTIVAVGRGEWTLDDVKASLLPDKEESLPWVAPASGLRLYRISFE' A
#
# COMPACT_ATOMS: atom_id res chain seq x y z
N GLN A 1 0.09 7.96 1.18
CA GLN A 1 0.80 6.71 1.55
C GLN A 1 -0.14 5.60 2.04
N VAL A 2 -0.96 5.78 3.07
CA VAL A 2 -1.82 4.68 3.63
C VAL A 2 -2.67 3.94 2.58
N ARG A 3 -3.35 4.68 1.69
CA ARG A 3 -4.18 4.06 0.63
C ARG A 3 -3.39 3.31 -0.44
N LEU A 4 -2.13 3.70 -0.69
CA LEU A 4 -1.22 2.97 -1.58
C LEU A 4 -0.85 1.64 -0.92
N MET A 5 -0.43 1.67 0.35
CA MET A 5 -0.10 0.46 1.11
C MET A 5 -1.30 -0.50 1.20
N ALA A 6 -2.51 0.03 1.45
CA ALA A 6 -3.73 -0.77 1.45
C ALA A 6 -4.01 -1.40 0.08
N GLY A 7 -3.78 -0.66 -1.01
CA GLY A 7 -3.88 -1.17 -2.38
C GLY A 7 -2.88 -2.29 -2.66
N THR A 8 -1.61 -2.14 -2.26
CA THR A 8 -0.58 -3.16 -2.35
C THR A 8 -0.98 -4.45 -1.62
N ILE A 9 -1.52 -4.34 -0.39
CA ILE A 9 -1.96 -5.51 0.39
C ILE A 9 -3.10 -6.25 -0.33
N VAL A 10 -4.04 -5.51 -0.93
CA VAL A 10 -5.12 -6.11 -1.74
C VAL A 10 -4.56 -6.82 -2.97
N ALA A 11 -3.60 -6.22 -3.67
CA ALA A 11 -2.93 -6.83 -4.83
C ALA A 11 -2.22 -8.14 -4.45
N VAL A 12 -1.55 -8.17 -3.28
CA VAL A 12 -0.96 -9.41 -2.73
C VAL A 12 -2.03 -10.46 -2.43
N GLY A 13 -3.13 -10.07 -1.79
CA GLY A 13 -4.24 -11.00 -1.49
C GLY A 13 -4.91 -11.59 -2.74
N ARG A 14 -4.78 -10.92 -3.89
CA ARG A 14 -5.27 -11.40 -5.21
C ARG A 14 -4.23 -12.20 -5.99
N GLY A 15 -2.99 -12.28 -5.51
CA GLY A 15 -1.88 -12.90 -6.25
C GLY A 15 -1.35 -12.06 -7.41
N GLU A 16 -1.73 -10.79 -7.51
CA GLU A 16 -1.22 -9.85 -8.52
C GLU A 16 0.20 -9.38 -8.18
N TRP A 17 0.54 -9.39 -6.88
CA TRP A 17 1.86 -9.08 -6.34
C TRP A 17 2.30 -10.18 -5.35
N THR A 18 3.60 -10.42 -5.29
CA THR A 18 4.23 -11.27 -4.27
C THR A 18 4.79 -10.42 -3.14
N LEU A 19 5.15 -11.07 -2.02
CA LEU A 19 5.84 -10.39 -0.93
C LEU A 19 7.24 -9.90 -1.33
N ASP A 20 7.89 -10.55 -2.30
CA ASP A 20 9.21 -10.11 -2.77
C ASP A 20 9.09 -8.87 -3.67
N ASP A 21 8.01 -8.73 -4.44
CA ASP A 21 7.70 -7.50 -5.16
C ASP A 21 7.52 -6.33 -4.18
N VAL A 22 6.77 -6.55 -3.09
CA VAL A 22 6.59 -5.55 -2.03
C VAL A 22 7.93 -5.15 -1.41
N LYS A 23 8.80 -6.11 -1.05
CA LYS A 23 10.13 -5.79 -0.51
C LYS A 23 10.95 -4.97 -1.49
N ALA A 24 10.94 -5.35 -2.76
CA ALA A 24 11.72 -4.65 -3.77
C ALA A 24 11.20 -3.23 -4.01
N SER A 25 9.89 -2.99 -3.91
CA SER A 25 9.28 -1.65 -4.03
C SER A 25 9.70 -0.65 -2.93
N LEU A 26 10.30 -1.13 -1.83
CA LEU A 26 10.83 -0.29 -0.76
C LEU A 26 12.27 0.19 -1.04
N LEU A 27 12.89 -0.30 -2.12
CA LEU A 27 14.22 0.14 -2.52
C LEU A 27 14.13 1.51 -3.21
N PRO A 28 15.02 2.46 -2.87
CA PRO A 28 14.93 3.86 -3.30
C PRO A 28 14.99 4.07 -4.82
N ASP A 29 15.57 3.13 -5.57
CA ASP A 29 15.79 3.25 -7.02
C ASP A 29 14.77 2.45 -7.84
N LYS A 30 13.72 1.91 -7.21
CA LYS A 30 12.72 1.10 -7.90
C LYS A 30 11.50 1.95 -8.26
N GLU A 31 11.53 2.53 -9.45
CA GLU A 31 10.34 3.12 -10.11
C GLU A 31 9.44 1.99 -10.66
N GLU A 32 8.88 1.16 -9.79
CA GLU A 32 7.82 0.26 -10.23
C GLU A 32 6.49 0.99 -10.35
N SER A 33 5.69 0.57 -11.33
CA SER A 33 4.30 0.96 -11.47
C SER A 33 3.58 0.72 -10.14
N LEU A 34 3.27 1.81 -9.42
CA LEU A 34 2.63 1.72 -8.13
C LEU A 34 1.29 0.98 -8.26
N PRO A 35 0.98 0.05 -7.35
CA PRO A 35 -0.28 -0.65 -7.37
C PRO A 35 -1.46 0.31 -7.20
N TRP A 36 -2.63 -0.16 -7.63
CA TRP A 36 -3.88 0.58 -7.55
C TRP A 36 -4.09 1.25 -6.18
N VAL A 37 -4.51 2.51 -6.19
CA VAL A 37 -4.78 3.27 -4.96
C VAL A 37 -6.16 2.89 -4.41
N ALA A 38 -6.21 2.32 -3.21
CA ALA A 38 -7.48 1.97 -2.55
C ALA A 38 -8.42 3.19 -2.43
N PRO A 39 -9.76 3.05 -2.49
CA PRO A 39 -10.71 4.18 -2.44
C PRO A 39 -10.65 4.92 -1.11
N ALA A 40 -10.93 6.23 -1.14
CA ALA A 40 -10.93 7.06 0.08
C ALA A 40 -12.08 6.70 1.03
N SER A 41 -13.22 6.25 0.50
CA SER A 41 -14.45 5.96 1.27
C SER A 41 -14.27 4.88 2.35
N GLY A 42 -13.28 4.00 2.21
CA GLY A 42 -12.97 2.96 3.20
C GLY A 42 -11.98 3.37 4.29
N LEU A 43 -11.35 4.55 4.18
CA LEU A 43 -10.33 5.00 5.13
C LEU A 43 -10.96 5.90 6.21
N ARG A 44 -10.82 5.52 7.48
CA ARG A 44 -11.27 6.32 8.63
C ARG A 44 -10.11 6.61 9.56
N LEU A 45 -9.92 7.89 9.89
CA LEU A 45 -9.05 8.29 10.98
C LEU A 45 -9.70 7.84 12.30
N TYR A 46 -9.06 6.91 12.99
CA TYR A 46 -9.62 6.34 14.20
C TYR A 46 -9.37 7.20 15.44
N ARG A 47 -8.13 7.69 15.61
CA ARG A 47 -7.71 8.47 16.77
C ARG A 47 -6.54 9.38 16.41
N ILE A 48 -6.49 10.54 17.06
CA ILE A 48 -5.28 11.35 17.20
C ILE A 48 -4.93 11.37 18.69
N SER A 49 -3.67 11.17 19.03
CA SER A 49 -3.15 11.27 20.39
C SER A 49 -2.23 12.47 20.49
N PHE A 50 -2.23 13.13 21.64
CA PHE A 50 -1.37 14.26 21.98
C PHE A 50 -0.54 13.91 23.22
N GLU A 51 0.62 14.56 23.38
CA GLU A 51 1.43 14.49 24.60
C GLU A 51 0.84 15.31 25.75
#